data_AF-A0A412L062-F1
#
_entry.id   AF-A0A412L062-F1
#
_cell.length_a   1.000
_cell.length_b   1.000
_cell.length_c   1.000
_cell.angle_alpha   90.00
_cell.angle_beta   90.00
_cell.angle_gamma   90.00
#
_symmetry.space_group_name_H-M   'P 1'
#
loop_
_entity.id
_entity.type
_entity.pdbx_description
1 polymer ?
#
loop_
_entity_poly.entity_id
_entity_poly.type
_entity_poly.pdbx_seq_one_letter_code
_entity_poly.pdbx_strand_id
1 'polypeptide(L)'
;TLHMSIAWQESKALRDTSSRLMTFYPLKLYKLRWGIETNYYEQKMFWELGSYKVRTKTAIEHLLNLTNAGHALMKILPYEDGKLSAYRDKSPQELRHALSQQIHKEVFFATLVSKAQSSINSGTLLKALQVLAWGDEQAA
;
A
#
# COMPACT_ATOMS: atom_id res chain seq x y z
N THR A 1 4.24 -12.73 41.57
CA THR A 1 3.00 -12.14 41.00
C THR A 1 3.03 -12.37 39.50
N LEU A 2 2.04 -13.05 38.94
CA LEU A 2 1.96 -13.32 37.50
C LEU A 2 1.63 -11.99 36.80
N HIS A 3 2.64 -11.34 36.19
CA HIS A 3 2.41 -10.11 35.44
C HIS A 3 1.74 -10.49 34.12
N MET A 4 0.47 -10.17 33.97
CA MET A 4 -0.22 -10.28 32.69
C MET A 4 0.44 -9.33 31.69
N SER A 5 0.56 -9.76 30.43
CA SER A 5 1.16 -8.95 29.37
C SER A 5 0.41 -7.62 29.19
N ILE A 6 1.12 -6.56 28.78
CA ILE A 6 0.57 -5.21 28.52
C ILE A 6 -0.69 -5.26 27.63
N ALA A 7 -0.73 -6.17 26.65
CA ALA A 7 -1.90 -6.41 25.79
C ALA A 7 -3.19 -6.78 26.55
N TRP A 8 -3.09 -7.50 27.67
CA TRP A 8 -4.22 -7.83 28.54
C TRP A 8 -4.64 -6.63 29.38
N GLN A 9 -3.68 -5.82 29.85
CA GLN A 9 -3.97 -4.62 30.63
C GLN A 9 -4.67 -3.54 29.81
N GLU A 10 -4.40 -3.43 28.51
CA GLU A 10 -4.95 -2.38 27.63
C GLU A 10 -6.31 -2.76 27.00
N SER A 11 -6.54 -4.05 26.69
CA SER A 11 -7.78 -4.48 26.00
C SER A 11 -8.94 -4.81 26.95
N LYS A 12 -10.00 -3.98 26.95
CA LYS A 12 -11.23 -4.23 27.71
C LYS A 12 -11.84 -5.60 27.40
N ALA A 13 -11.85 -5.99 26.12
CA ALA A 13 -12.35 -7.30 25.70
C ALA A 13 -11.57 -8.47 26.31
N LEU A 14 -10.26 -8.33 26.57
CA LEU A 14 -9.43 -9.38 27.18
C LEU A 14 -9.53 -9.39 28.72
N ARG A 15 -9.80 -8.24 29.36
CA ARG A 15 -10.02 -8.14 30.81
C ARG A 15 -11.37 -8.71 31.24
N ASP A 16 -12.42 -8.45 30.47
CA ASP A 16 -13.80 -8.87 30.80
C ASP A 16 -14.12 -10.30 30.31
N THR A 17 -13.09 -11.03 29.85
CA THR A 17 -13.25 -12.40 29.32
C THR A 17 -13.43 -13.40 30.46
N SER A 18 -14.45 -14.28 30.36
CA SER A 18 -14.71 -15.32 31.37
C SER A 18 -13.54 -16.29 31.56
N SER A 19 -13.41 -16.90 32.74
CA SER A 19 -12.30 -17.81 33.08
C SER A 19 -12.12 -18.95 32.07
N ARG A 20 -13.23 -19.48 31.52
CA ARG A 20 -13.24 -20.51 30.47
C ARG A 20 -12.65 -20.04 29.14
N LEU A 21 -12.81 -18.76 28.82
CA LEU A 21 -12.25 -18.16 27.61
C LEU A 21 -10.79 -17.73 27.82
N MET A 22 -10.37 -17.51 29.07
CA MET A 22 -8.97 -17.27 29.45
C MET A 22 -8.05 -18.44 29.08
N THR A 23 -8.57 -19.67 29.10
CA THR A 23 -7.86 -20.88 28.64
C THR A 23 -7.41 -20.77 27.17
N PHE A 24 -8.13 -20.00 26.34
CA PHE A 24 -7.78 -19.77 24.94
C PHE A 24 -6.91 -18.52 24.73
N TYR A 25 -6.51 -17.82 25.79
CA TYR A 25 -5.67 -16.63 25.72
C TYR A 25 -4.35 -16.86 24.94
N PRO A 26 -3.61 -17.97 25.16
CA PRO A 26 -2.42 -18.26 24.37
C PRO A 26 -2.69 -18.37 22.86
N LEU A 27 -3.86 -18.88 22.44
CA LEU A 27 -4.22 -18.99 21.03
C LEU A 27 -4.48 -17.61 20.39
N LYS A 28 -5.08 -16.67 21.13
CA LYS A 28 -5.24 -15.29 20.66
C LYS A 28 -3.90 -14.59 20.46
N LEU A 29 -2.97 -14.77 21.41
CA LEU A 29 -1.60 -14.25 21.27
C LEU A 29 -0.85 -14.90 20.12
N TYR A 30 -1.06 -16.18 19.88
CA TYR A 30 -0.47 -16.90 18.75
C TYR A 30 -0.90 -16.29 17.40
N LYS A 31 -2.15 -15.87 17.27
CA LYS A 31 -2.63 -15.15 16.08
C LYS A 31 -1.88 -13.83 15.86
N LEU A 32 -1.63 -13.05 16.91
CA LEU A 32 -0.84 -11.81 16.81
C LEU A 32 0.62 -12.09 16.41
N ARG A 33 1.24 -13.10 17.04
CA ARG A 33 2.60 -13.55 16.69
C ARG A 33 2.70 -13.97 15.22
N TRP A 34 1.75 -14.76 14.74
CA TRP A 34 1.68 -15.19 13.34
C TRP A 34 1.52 -14.01 12.38
N GLY A 35 0.79 -12.97 12.78
CA GLY A 35 0.67 -11.72 12.03
C GLY A 35 2.02 -11.03 11.78
N ILE A 36 2.94 -11.06 12.76
CA ILE A 36 4.30 -10.51 12.61
C ILE A 36 5.09 -11.30 11.56
N GLU A 37 5.03 -12.62 11.63
CA GLU A 37 5.72 -13.53 10.71
C GLU A 37 5.21 -13.37 9.27
N THR A 38 3.89 -13.34 9.09
CA THR A 38 3.25 -13.10 7.79
C THR A 38 3.68 -11.73 7.23
N ASN A 39 3.66 -10.69 8.06
CA ASN A 39 4.08 -9.35 7.67
C ASN A 39 5.55 -9.29 7.24
N TYR A 40 6.44 -10.02 7.91
CA TYR A 40 7.85 -10.11 7.54
C TYR A 40 8.05 -10.70 6.14
N TYR A 41 7.31 -11.76 5.79
CA TYR A 41 7.39 -12.36 4.45
C TYR A 41 6.76 -11.46 3.38
N GLU A 42 5.63 -10.83 3.68
CA GLU A 42 4.99 -9.86 2.77
C GLU A 42 5.94 -8.70 2.46
N GLN A 43 6.61 -8.14 3.47
CA GLN A 43 7.59 -7.06 3.31
C GLN A 43 8.76 -7.46 2.41
N LYS A 44 9.28 -8.67 2.55
CA LYS A 44 10.35 -9.19 1.67
C LYS A 44 9.93 -9.25 0.21
N MET A 45 8.66 -9.54 -0.06
CA MET A 45 8.10 -9.67 -1.41
C MET A 45 7.44 -8.38 -1.90
N PHE A 46 7.34 -7.35 -1.07
CA PHE A 46 6.62 -6.11 -1.39
C PHE A 46 7.34 -5.28 -2.46
N TRP A 47 8.68 -5.28 -2.40
CA TRP A 47 9.55 -4.57 -3.33
C TRP A 47 10.67 -5.51 -3.79
N GLU A 48 10.85 -5.66 -5.10
CA GLU A 48 11.95 -6.45 -5.65
C GLU A 48 13.27 -5.70 -5.47
N LEU A 49 13.92 -5.93 -4.33
CA LEU A 49 15.23 -5.34 -4.01
C LEU A 49 16.37 -5.95 -4.85
N GLY A 50 16.15 -7.08 -5.52
CA GLY A 50 17.17 -7.81 -6.28
C GLY A 50 17.84 -6.99 -7.40
N SER A 51 17.13 -6.00 -7.94
CA SER A 51 17.64 -5.12 -8.99
C SER A 51 18.43 -3.93 -8.43
N TYR A 52 18.23 -3.57 -7.15
CA TYR A 52 18.88 -2.43 -6.50
C TYR A 52 20.23 -2.85 -5.90
N LYS A 53 21.32 -2.69 -6.67
CA LYS A 53 22.68 -2.99 -6.22
C LYS A 53 23.23 -1.91 -5.27
N VAL A 54 22.65 -1.78 -4.09
CA VAL A 54 23.14 -0.87 -3.03
C VAL A 54 24.27 -1.53 -2.27
N ARG A 55 25.41 -0.83 -2.10
CA ARG A 55 26.66 -1.42 -1.55
C ARG A 55 27.09 -0.87 -0.19
N THR A 56 26.52 0.25 0.27
CA THR A 56 26.86 0.83 1.57
C THR A 56 25.83 0.43 2.61
N LYS A 57 26.30 0.10 3.83
CA LYS A 57 25.43 -0.30 4.95
C LYS A 57 24.32 0.73 5.20
N THR A 58 24.67 2.00 5.27
CA THR A 58 23.71 3.09 5.51
C THR A 58 22.63 3.17 4.43
N ALA A 59 22.99 3.01 3.16
CA ALA A 59 22.00 3.05 2.09
C ALA A 59 21.10 1.79 2.09
N ILE A 60 21.64 0.63 2.48
CA ILE A 60 20.83 -0.59 2.69
C ILE A 60 19.81 -0.37 3.80
N GLU A 61 20.24 0.19 4.94
CA GLU A 61 19.36 0.50 6.07
C GLU A 61 18.26 1.49 5.68
N HIS A 62 18.61 2.57 4.98
CA HIS A 62 17.62 3.54 4.49
C HIS A 62 16.61 2.92 3.52
N LEU A 63 17.08 2.08 2.59
CA LEU A 63 16.19 1.41 1.63
C LEU A 63 15.24 0.41 2.32
N LEU A 64 15.75 -0.33 3.31
CA LEU A 64 14.94 -1.23 4.12
C LEU A 64 13.88 -0.46 4.92
N ASN A 65 14.26 0.65 5.55
CA ASN A 65 13.34 1.51 6.30
C ASN A 65 12.26 2.11 5.40
N LEU A 66 12.64 2.58 4.20
CA LEU A 66 11.69 3.09 3.22
C LEU A 66 10.70 2.00 2.77
N THR A 67 11.20 0.80 2.51
CA THR A 67 10.36 -0.35 2.11
C THR A 67 9.37 -0.71 3.22
N ASN A 68 9.83 -0.74 4.47
CA ASN A 68 9.00 -1.02 5.63
C ASN A 68 7.92 0.05 5.83
N ALA A 69 8.29 1.33 5.71
CA ALA A 69 7.35 2.44 5.79
C ALA A 69 6.31 2.39 4.66
N GLY A 70 6.74 2.14 3.42
CA GLY A 70 5.85 1.98 2.27
C GLY A 70 4.87 0.83 2.45
N HIS A 71 5.34 -0.32 2.92
CA HIS A 71 4.48 -1.47 3.21
C HIS A 71 3.46 -1.19 4.31
N ALA A 72 3.90 -0.59 5.42
CA ALA A 72 3.02 -0.20 6.52
C ALA A 72 1.96 0.80 6.06
N LEU A 73 2.35 1.79 5.25
CA LEU A 73 1.42 2.76 4.67
C LEU A 73 0.36 2.06 3.82
N MET A 74 0.74 1.12 2.95
CA MET A 74 -0.24 0.37 2.15
C MET A 74 -1.23 -0.46 2.99
N LYS A 75 -0.84 -0.88 4.20
CA LYS A 75 -1.77 -1.57 5.12
C LYS A 75 -2.72 -0.62 5.83
N ILE A 76 -2.25 0.56 6.20
CA ILE A 76 -3.02 1.52 7.00
C ILE A 76 -3.95 2.37 6.13
N LEU A 77 -3.49 2.75 4.94
CA LEU A 77 -4.16 3.71 4.07
C LEU A 77 -5.63 3.35 3.73
N PRO A 78 -6.01 2.07 3.47
CA PRO A 78 -7.41 1.69 3.27
C PRO A 78 -8.36 1.94 4.46
N TYR A 79 -7.80 2.05 5.66
CA TYR A 79 -8.56 2.32 6.88
C TYR A 79 -8.75 3.83 7.10
N GLU A 80 -7.78 4.64 6.69
CA GLU A 80 -7.81 6.10 6.80
C GLU A 80 -8.66 6.76 5.70
N ASP A 81 -8.56 6.32 4.45
CA ASP A 81 -9.30 6.89 3.33
C ASP A 81 -10.46 5.99 2.88
N GLY A 82 -11.68 6.51 2.97
CA GLY A 82 -12.89 5.83 2.51
C GLY A 82 -12.87 5.43 1.03
N LYS A 83 -12.16 6.19 0.18
CA LYS A 83 -12.00 5.86 -1.25
C LYS A 83 -11.21 4.58 -1.47
N LEU A 84 -10.37 4.21 -0.51
CA LEU A 84 -9.50 3.03 -0.55
C LEU A 84 -10.06 1.88 0.29
N SER A 85 -11.26 2.02 0.85
CA SER A 85 -11.91 0.99 1.68
C SER A 85 -12.05 -0.37 1.00
N ALA A 86 -12.15 -0.40 -0.33
CA ALA A 86 -12.16 -1.61 -1.14
C ALA A 86 -10.87 -2.46 -1.03
N TYR A 87 -9.81 -1.92 -0.45
CA TYR A 87 -8.51 -2.58 -0.26
C TYR A 87 -8.23 -3.03 1.18
N ARG A 88 -9.18 -2.89 2.12
CA ARG A 88 -8.96 -3.25 3.54
C ARG A 88 -8.63 -4.72 3.76
N ASP A 89 -9.27 -5.60 2.99
CA ASP A 89 -9.08 -7.06 3.06
C ASP A 89 -8.17 -7.58 1.94
N LYS A 90 -7.52 -6.68 1.19
CA LYS A 90 -6.65 -7.01 0.06
C LYS A 90 -5.19 -7.00 0.46
N SER A 91 -4.35 -7.63 -0.36
CA SER A 91 -2.91 -7.60 -0.15
C SER A 91 -2.35 -6.16 -0.33
N PRO A 92 -1.32 -5.78 0.45
CA PRO A 92 -0.64 -4.48 0.26
C PRO A 92 -0.07 -4.30 -1.16
N GLN A 93 0.28 -5.41 -1.83
CA GLN A 93 0.77 -5.44 -3.20
C GLN A 93 -0.31 -4.98 -4.20
N GLU A 94 -1.57 -5.38 -4.02
CA GLU A 94 -2.67 -4.95 -4.88
C GLU A 94 -2.91 -3.45 -4.78
N LEU A 95 -2.92 -2.89 -3.56
CA LEU A 95 -3.05 -1.45 -3.37
C LEU A 95 -1.86 -0.71 -3.98
N ARG A 96 -0.63 -1.20 -3.75
CA ARG A 96 0.58 -0.65 -4.37
C ARG A 96 0.46 -0.62 -5.89
N HIS A 97 -0.03 -1.70 -6.50
CA HIS A 97 -0.21 -1.79 -7.93
C HIS A 97 -1.25 -0.79 -8.45
N ALA A 98 -2.43 -0.74 -7.83
CA ALA A 98 -3.49 0.19 -8.20
C ALA A 98 -3.02 1.65 -8.07
N LEU A 99 -2.33 1.99 -6.99
CA LEU A 99 -1.76 3.33 -6.78
C LEU A 99 -0.68 3.65 -7.82
N SER A 100 0.21 2.69 -8.12
CA SER A 100 1.24 2.87 -9.16
C SER A 100 0.62 3.13 -10.53
N GLN A 101 -0.45 2.44 -10.89
CA GLN A 101 -1.18 2.70 -12.14
C GLN A 101 -1.77 4.12 -12.17
N GLN A 102 -2.37 4.57 -11.07
CA GLN A 102 -2.91 5.94 -10.99
C GLN A 102 -1.79 6.98 -11.12
N ILE A 103 -0.68 6.81 -10.40
CA ILE A 103 0.48 7.71 -10.50
C ILE A 103 1.02 7.74 -11.94
N HIS A 104 1.16 6.59 -12.60
CA HIS A 104 1.62 6.56 -13.99
C HIS A 104 0.68 7.29 -14.95
N LYS A 105 -0.65 7.15 -14.76
CA LYS A 105 -1.64 7.90 -15.56
C LYS A 105 -1.49 9.41 -15.34
N GLU A 106 -1.41 9.85 -14.09
CA GLU A 106 -1.25 11.28 -13.76
C GLU A 106 0.05 11.86 -14.33
N VAL A 107 1.18 11.16 -14.17
CA VAL A 107 2.48 11.57 -14.72
C VAL A 107 2.43 11.64 -16.25
N PHE A 108 1.79 10.67 -16.89
CA PHE A 108 1.60 10.67 -18.35
C PHE A 108 0.80 11.90 -18.80
N PHE A 109 -0.36 12.16 -18.21
CA PHE A 109 -1.20 13.29 -18.57
C PHE A 109 -0.53 14.63 -18.28
N ALA A 110 0.11 14.79 -17.12
CA ALA A 110 0.86 16.00 -16.79
C ALA A 110 1.99 16.26 -17.81
N THR A 111 2.71 15.22 -18.20
CA THR A 111 3.77 15.32 -19.22
C THR A 111 3.19 15.67 -20.58
N LEU A 112 2.09 15.04 -20.98
CA LEU A 112 1.41 15.31 -22.24
C LEU A 112 0.95 16.77 -22.33
N VAL A 113 0.27 17.27 -21.29
CA VAL A 113 -0.19 18.66 -21.20
C VAL A 113 0.99 19.63 -21.28
N SER A 114 2.05 19.38 -20.52
CA SER A 114 3.27 20.20 -20.55
C SER A 114 3.87 20.28 -21.95
N LYS A 115 3.98 19.14 -22.64
CA LYS A 115 4.50 19.08 -24.02
C LYS A 115 3.58 19.78 -25.01
N ALA A 116 2.27 19.58 -24.90
CA ALA A 116 1.28 20.26 -25.73
C ALA A 116 1.36 21.78 -25.58
N GLN A 117 1.53 22.28 -24.36
CA GLN A 117 1.61 23.72 -24.09
C GLN A 117 2.91 24.36 -24.60
N SER A 118 4.04 23.64 -24.53
CA SER A 118 5.33 24.10 -25.07
C SER A 118 5.47 23.97 -26.60
N SER A 119 4.55 23.27 -27.25
CA SER A 119 4.59 23.00 -28.69
C SER A 119 4.19 24.22 -29.50
N ILE A 120 5.03 24.64 -30.43
CA ILE A 120 4.73 25.68 -31.44
C ILE A 120 3.49 25.29 -32.27
N ASN A 121 3.21 23.99 -32.43
CA ASN A 121 2.08 23.44 -33.19
C ASN A 121 1.05 22.73 -32.28
N SER A 122 0.75 23.32 -31.11
CA SER A 122 -0.24 22.78 -30.16
C SER A 122 -1.61 22.49 -30.81
N GLY A 123 -1.98 23.24 -31.85
CA GLY A 123 -3.22 23.02 -32.62
C GLY A 123 -3.32 21.66 -33.30
N THR A 124 -2.23 21.09 -33.81
CA THR A 124 -2.24 19.75 -34.43
C THR A 124 -2.41 18.66 -33.37
N LEU A 125 -1.77 18.85 -32.22
CA LEU A 125 -1.85 17.92 -31.09
C LEU A 125 -3.25 17.95 -30.46
N LEU A 126 -3.85 19.13 -30.30
CA LEU A 126 -5.25 19.28 -29.87
C LEU A 126 -6.23 18.63 -30.84
N LYS A 127 -6.04 18.80 -32.16
CA LYS A 127 -6.88 18.12 -33.17
C LYS A 127 -6.76 16.60 -33.10
N ALA A 128 -5.54 16.07 -32.94
CA ALA A 128 -5.33 14.64 -32.78
C ALA A 128 -6.00 14.09 -31.51
N LEU A 129 -5.91 14.82 -30.39
CA LEU A 129 -6.62 14.46 -29.15
C LEU A 129 -8.14 14.52 -29.30
N GLN A 130 -8.67 15.52 -30.01
CA GLN A 130 -10.11 15.61 -30.30
C GLN A 130 -10.60 14.42 -31.13
N VAL A 131 -9.85 14.02 -32.17
CA VAL A 131 -10.18 12.84 -32.98
C VAL A 131 -10.15 11.55 -32.14
N LEU A 132 -9.15 11.39 -31.27
CA LEU A 132 -9.07 10.24 -30.38
C LEU A 132 -10.22 10.20 -29.37
N ALA A 133 -10.62 11.35 -28.82
CA ALA A 133 -11.74 11.42 -27.89
C ALA A 133 -13.11 11.16 -28.56
N TRP A 134 -13.29 11.61 -29.80
CA TRP A 134 -14.54 11.41 -30.56
C TRP A 134 -14.66 10.04 -31.24
N GLY A 135 -13.55 9.35 -31.48
CA GLY A 135 -13.55 8.00 -32.06
C GLY A 135 -14.21 6.94 -31.16
N ASP A 136 -14.21 7.15 -29.85
CA ASP A 136 -14.85 6.24 -28.88
C ASP A 136 -16.38 6.44 -28.78
N GLU A 137 -16.93 7.60 -29.17
CA GLU A 137 -18.38 7.86 -29.14
C GLU A 137 -19.15 7.17 -30.29
N GLN A 138 -18.47 6.72 -31.34
CA GLN A 138 -19.09 6.11 -32.52
C GLN A 138 -19.11 4.56 -32.48
N ALA A 139 -18.53 3.96 -31.45
CA ALA A 139 -18.42 2.50 -31.28
C ALA A 139 -19.22 1.95 -30.09
N ALA A 140 -20.04 2.78 -29.42
CA ALA A 140 -20.97 2.41 -28.36
C ALA A 140 -22.42 2.57 -28.83
#